data_AF-A0A2E2VF09-F1
#
_entry.id   AF-A0A2E2VF09-F1
#
_cell.length_a   1.000
_cell.length_b   1.000
_cell.length_c   1.000
_cell.angle_alpha   90.00
_cell.angle_beta   90.00
_cell.angle_gamma   90.00
#
_symmetry.space_group_name_H-M   'P 1'
#
loop_
_entity.id
_entity.type
_entity.pdbx_description
1 polymer ?
#
loop_
_entity_poly.entity_id
_entity_poly.type
_entity_poly.pdbx_seq_one_letter_code
_entity_poly.pdbx_strand_id
1 'polypeptide(L)'
;STTDNQACSGSCLEMTRGFLKLTMLVMFAVFCLSLVRPIPSVKIATFATWLIGISIILIAIPLAIATDFGIAGGNESGGESSTGGFDTNTQETVEVNQFAHFQQDSGFGFSLNGIKFTYESMGFDLGLLDEEDRENITENPPLEGEPGYESLIGFDGQLTIGPGSLITWWLLILPLLILNLIEPRESFEEV
;
A
#
# COMPACT_ATOMS: atom_id res chain seq x y z
N SER A 1 -7.75 -21.08 18.97
CA SER A 1 -6.61 -20.94 18.04
C SER A 1 -7.11 -20.98 16.62
N THR A 2 -7.41 -19.82 16.05
CA THR A 2 -7.63 -19.67 14.62
C THR A 2 -7.54 -18.18 14.30
N THR A 3 -6.36 -17.82 13.79
CA THR A 3 -6.17 -16.75 12.80
C THR A 3 -6.48 -15.33 13.24
N ASP A 4 -5.79 -14.85 14.29
CA ASP A 4 -5.47 -13.42 14.34
C ASP A 4 -4.54 -13.14 13.15
N ASN A 5 -5.06 -12.35 12.22
CA ASN A 5 -4.42 -11.94 10.98
C ASN A 5 -3.11 -11.19 11.29
N GLN A 6 -2.02 -11.92 11.44
CA GLN A 6 -0.68 -11.37 11.30
C GLN A 6 -0.42 -11.15 9.80
N ALA A 7 -1.23 -10.31 9.16
CA ALA A 7 -1.25 -10.14 7.71
C ALA A 7 0.06 -9.54 7.18
N CYS A 8 0.83 -8.88 8.05
CA CYS A 8 2.21 -8.44 7.79
C CYS A 8 2.97 -8.48 9.14
N SER A 9 3.91 -9.40 9.36
CA SER A 9 4.80 -9.39 10.53
C SER A 9 5.91 -8.33 10.39
N GLY A 10 5.51 -7.07 10.18
CA GLY A 10 6.37 -5.93 9.84
C GLY A 10 5.68 -4.99 8.85
N SER A 11 6.47 -4.25 8.05
CA SER A 11 5.98 -3.42 6.94
C SER A 11 5.45 -4.30 5.80
N CYS A 12 4.18 -4.10 5.41
CA CYS A 12 3.57 -4.78 4.27
C CYS A 12 4.34 -4.47 2.98
N LEU A 13 4.91 -3.26 2.85
CA LEU A 13 5.76 -2.90 1.73
C LEU A 13 7.02 -3.78 1.64
N GLU A 14 7.68 -4.06 2.76
CA GLU A 14 8.88 -4.90 2.76
C GLU A 14 8.53 -6.36 2.40
N MET A 15 7.39 -6.86 2.88
CA MET A 15 6.86 -8.16 2.48
C MET A 15 6.55 -8.22 0.97
N THR A 16 5.84 -7.21 0.44
CA THR A 16 5.54 -7.13 -1.00
C THR A 16 6.79 -7.01 -1.86
N ARG A 17 7.82 -6.28 -1.39
CA ARG A 17 9.14 -6.24 -2.04
C ARG A 17 9.82 -7.60 -2.03
N GLY A 18 9.71 -8.35 -0.93
CA GLY A 18 10.18 -9.73 -0.85
C GLY A 18 9.52 -10.63 -1.89
N PHE A 19 8.20 -10.56 -2.03
CA PHE A 19 7.46 -11.28 -3.07
C PHE A 19 7.89 -10.87 -4.47
N LEU A 20 8.04 -9.57 -4.75
CA LEU A 20 8.52 -9.10 -6.05
C LEU A 20 9.90 -9.66 -6.40
N LYS A 21 10.85 -9.65 -5.44
CA LYS A 21 12.20 -10.23 -5.63
C LYS A 21 12.12 -11.72 -5.93
N LEU A 22 11.26 -12.46 -5.22
CA LEU A 22 11.03 -13.87 -5.49
C LEU A 22 10.45 -14.10 -6.89
N THR A 23 9.45 -13.31 -7.29
CA THR A 23 8.87 -13.38 -8.64
C THR A 23 9.90 -13.11 -9.73
N MET A 24 10.80 -12.14 -9.51
CA MET A 24 11.93 -11.87 -10.42
C MET A 24 12.86 -13.07 -10.57
N LEU A 25 13.24 -13.71 -9.47
CA LEU A 25 14.11 -14.90 -9.50
C LEU A 25 13.44 -16.09 -10.21
N VAL A 26 12.15 -16.34 -9.90
CA VAL A 26 11.37 -17.39 -10.55
C VAL A 26 11.25 -17.12 -12.05
N MET A 27 10.91 -15.89 -12.44
CA MET A 27 10.82 -15.51 -13.85
C MET A 27 12.16 -15.71 -14.57
N PHE A 28 13.29 -15.33 -13.97
CA PHE A 28 14.61 -15.56 -14.54
C PHE A 28 14.89 -17.06 -14.74
N ALA A 29 14.60 -17.89 -13.73
CA ALA A 29 14.80 -19.34 -13.81
C ALA A 29 13.91 -19.98 -14.90
N VAL A 30 12.63 -19.59 -14.97
CA VAL A 30 11.69 -20.10 -15.98
C VAL A 30 12.07 -19.61 -17.39
N PHE A 31 12.57 -18.38 -17.53
CA PHE A 31 13.09 -17.85 -18.79
C PHE A 31 14.32 -18.64 -19.27
N CYS A 32 15.31 -18.87 -18.40
CA CYS A 32 16.47 -19.72 -18.72
C CYS A 32 16.04 -21.14 -19.08
N LEU A 33 15.08 -21.72 -18.36
CA LEU A 33 14.52 -23.03 -18.67
C LEU A 33 13.84 -23.03 -20.04
N SER A 34 13.16 -21.95 -20.41
CA SER A 34 12.53 -21.80 -21.72
C SER A 34 13.53 -21.79 -22.87
N LEU A 35 14.76 -21.32 -22.64
CA LEU A 35 15.83 -21.32 -23.65
C LEU A 35 16.45 -22.72 -23.80
N VAL A 36 16.60 -23.47 -22.70
CA VAL A 36 17.18 -24.83 -22.73
C VAL A 36 16.15 -25.88 -23.18
N ARG A 37 14.88 -25.69 -22.81
CA ARG A 37 13.76 -26.56 -23.18
C ARG A 37 12.60 -25.69 -23.67
N PRO A 38 12.51 -25.44 -24.99
CA PRO A 38 11.48 -24.59 -25.59
C PRO A 38 10.12 -25.30 -25.67
N ILE A 39 9.64 -25.84 -24.55
CA ILE A 39 8.34 -26.48 -24.45
C ILE A 39 7.23 -25.43 -24.28
N PRO A 40 6.05 -25.60 -24.92
CA PRO A 40 4.98 -24.59 -24.89
C PRO A 40 4.53 -24.23 -23.48
N SER A 41 4.46 -25.21 -22.58
CA SER A 41 4.06 -25.00 -21.18
C SER A 41 5.03 -24.10 -20.41
N VAL A 42 6.34 -24.18 -20.69
CA VAL A 42 7.34 -23.32 -20.04
C VAL A 42 7.26 -21.90 -20.61
N LYS A 43 7.06 -21.73 -21.92
CA LYS A 43 6.82 -20.41 -22.53
C LYS A 43 5.59 -19.71 -21.92
N ILE A 44 4.49 -20.45 -21.75
CA ILE A 44 3.27 -19.95 -21.08
C ILE A 44 3.56 -19.60 -19.62
N ALA A 45 4.31 -20.46 -18.90
CA ALA A 45 4.69 -20.19 -17.53
C ALA A 45 5.54 -18.91 -17.41
N THR A 46 6.49 -18.67 -18.32
CA THR A 46 7.28 -17.43 -18.38
C THR A 46 6.37 -16.21 -18.49
N PHE A 47 5.43 -16.23 -19.45
CA PHE A 47 4.48 -15.13 -19.63
C PHE A 47 3.56 -14.94 -18.41
N ALA A 48 3.09 -16.02 -17.79
CA ALA A 48 2.29 -15.98 -16.58
C ALA A 48 3.07 -15.35 -15.41
N THR A 49 4.35 -15.69 -15.22
CA THR A 49 5.19 -15.07 -14.17
C THR A 49 5.41 -13.58 -14.41
N TRP A 50 5.51 -13.15 -15.68
CA TRP A 50 5.57 -11.73 -16.03
C TRP A 50 4.28 -10.98 -15.69
N LEU A 51 3.11 -11.60 -15.96
CA LEU A 51 1.79 -11.06 -15.59
C LEU A 51 1.62 -10.95 -14.06
N ILE A 52 2.11 -11.92 -13.32
CA ILE A 52 2.08 -11.88 -11.85
C ILE A 52 2.94 -10.71 -11.36
N GLY A 53 4.16 -10.55 -11.87
CA GLY A 53 5.04 -9.46 -11.42
C GLY A 53 4.51 -8.07 -11.77
N ILE A 54 3.89 -7.86 -12.95
CA ILE A 54 3.27 -6.56 -13.26
C ILE A 54 2.07 -6.28 -12.36
N SER A 55 1.28 -7.28 -12.00
CA SER A 55 0.18 -7.14 -11.04
C SER A 55 0.68 -6.73 -9.65
N ILE A 56 1.78 -7.34 -9.18
CA ILE A 56 2.43 -6.95 -7.92
C ILE A 56 2.88 -5.48 -7.97
N ILE A 57 3.49 -5.06 -9.08
CA ILE A 57 3.98 -3.67 -9.24
C ILE A 57 2.84 -2.66 -9.26
N LEU A 58 1.74 -2.95 -9.97
CA LEU A 58 0.65 -2.01 -10.18
C LEU A 58 -0.39 -1.97 -9.07
N ILE A 59 -0.55 -3.07 -8.32
CA ILE A 59 -1.63 -3.22 -7.35
C ILE A 59 -1.06 -3.46 -5.96
N ALA A 60 -0.28 -4.52 -5.79
CA ALA A 60 0.17 -4.92 -4.46
C ALA A 60 1.10 -3.89 -3.82
N ILE A 61 2.02 -3.28 -4.59
CA ILE A 61 2.92 -2.25 -4.04
C ILE A 61 2.15 -0.98 -3.65
N PRO A 62 1.32 -0.36 -4.52
CA PRO A 62 0.54 0.80 -4.11
C PRO A 62 -0.37 0.52 -2.92
N LEU A 63 -0.98 -0.66 -2.85
CA LEU A 63 -1.81 -1.06 -1.72
C LEU A 63 -0.98 -1.24 -0.44
N ALA A 64 0.16 -1.93 -0.52
CA ALA A 64 1.05 -2.14 0.62
C ALA A 64 1.61 -0.81 1.16
N ILE A 65 1.89 0.14 0.27
CA ILE A 65 2.21 1.52 0.65
C ILE A 65 1.00 2.12 1.36
N ALA A 66 -0.19 2.12 0.75
CA ALA A 66 -1.38 2.69 1.39
C ALA A 66 -1.71 2.05 2.75
N THR A 67 -1.46 0.76 2.96
CA THR A 67 -1.66 0.08 4.25
C THR A 67 -0.57 0.44 5.26
N ASP A 68 0.70 0.48 4.86
CA ASP A 68 1.80 0.92 5.73
C ASP A 68 1.65 2.39 6.12
N PHE A 69 1.04 3.18 5.25
CA PHE A 69 0.62 4.54 5.52
C PHE A 69 -0.76 4.62 6.18
N GLY A 70 -1.36 3.55 6.70
CA GLY A 70 -2.63 3.62 7.43
C GLY A 70 -3.86 4.11 6.64
N ILE A 71 -3.74 4.32 5.32
CA ILE A 71 -4.81 4.82 4.43
C ILE A 71 -5.81 3.71 4.09
N ALA A 72 -5.34 2.48 3.88
CA ALA A 72 -6.14 1.37 3.33
C ALA A 72 -6.52 0.27 4.36
N GLY A 73 -6.14 0.43 5.63
CA GLY A 73 -6.31 -0.58 6.68
C GLY A 73 -7.50 -0.37 7.64
N GLY A 74 -8.16 0.79 7.60
CA GLY A 74 -9.23 1.14 8.52
C GLY A 74 -10.57 0.52 8.13
N ASN A 75 -10.73 -0.79 8.36
CA ASN A 75 -12.00 -1.47 8.14
C ASN A 75 -12.70 -1.84 9.43
N GLU A 76 -12.52 -1.08 10.52
CA GLU A 76 -13.28 -1.20 11.76
C GLU A 76 -13.52 0.19 12.33
N SER A 77 -14.77 0.48 12.64
CA SER A 77 -15.23 1.74 13.23
C SER A 77 -14.44 2.07 14.51
N GLY A 78 -13.55 3.08 14.40
CA GLY A 78 -13.08 3.90 15.52
C GLY A 78 -11.85 3.40 16.28
N GLY A 79 -10.63 3.57 15.76
CA GLY A 79 -9.49 3.52 16.70
C GLY A 79 -8.07 3.72 16.21
N GLU A 80 -7.73 3.56 14.93
CA GLU A 80 -6.31 3.36 14.61
C GLU A 80 -5.90 4.10 13.33
N SER A 81 -5.55 5.38 13.48
CA SER A 81 -4.84 6.14 12.44
C SER A 81 -3.35 6.09 12.75
N SER A 82 -2.56 5.37 11.95
CA SER A 82 -1.11 5.29 12.18
C SER A 82 -0.31 6.41 11.50
N THR A 83 -0.94 7.27 10.71
CA THR A 83 -0.22 8.32 9.93
C THR A 83 -0.92 9.66 9.89
N GLY A 84 -2.10 9.79 10.48
CA GLY A 84 -2.87 11.00 10.40
C GLY A 84 -2.44 12.08 11.36
N GLY A 85 -1.14 12.26 11.59
CA GLY A 85 -0.57 13.17 12.60
C GLY A 85 -0.98 12.90 14.06
N PHE A 86 -1.98 12.06 14.27
CA PHE A 86 -2.45 11.54 15.54
C PHE A 86 -1.98 10.09 15.63
N ASP A 87 -0.77 9.89 16.13
CA ASP A 87 -0.23 8.55 16.38
C ASP A 87 -0.99 7.91 17.55
N THR A 88 -1.96 7.05 17.26
CA THR A 88 -2.66 6.26 18.30
C THR A 88 -2.01 4.88 18.52
N ASN A 89 -0.88 4.58 17.85
CA ASN A 89 -0.31 3.23 17.79
C ASN A 89 1.01 3.05 18.56
N THR A 90 1.50 4.07 19.27
CA THR A 90 2.60 3.86 20.22
C THR A 90 2.11 3.08 21.44
N GLN A 91 2.40 1.78 21.44
CA GLN A 91 2.21 0.84 22.57
C GLN A 91 2.99 1.18 23.85
N GLU A 92 3.55 2.39 23.97
CA GLU A 92 4.06 2.92 25.23
C GLU A 92 3.52 4.35 25.45
N THR A 93 2.49 4.44 26.31
CA THR A 93 2.17 5.61 27.17
C THR A 93 1.34 6.79 26.66
N VAL A 94 0.62 6.72 25.55
CA VAL A 94 -0.42 7.73 25.23
C VAL A 94 -1.82 7.15 25.40
N GLU A 95 -2.57 7.73 26.35
CA GLU A 95 -3.98 7.37 26.58
C GLU A 95 -4.78 7.57 25.28
N VAL A 96 -5.63 6.59 24.97
CA VAL A 96 -6.53 6.52 23.81
C VAL A 96 -7.53 7.70 23.73
N ASN A 97 -7.46 8.65 24.66
CA ASN A 97 -8.32 9.82 24.79
C ASN A 97 -7.60 11.15 24.51
N GLN A 98 -6.51 11.18 23.73
CA GLN A 98 -5.82 12.46 23.47
C GLN A 98 -6.65 13.39 22.56
N PHE A 99 -7.56 12.86 21.74
CA PHE A 99 -8.38 13.63 20.81
C PHE A 99 -9.88 13.40 21.00
N ALA A 100 -10.65 14.48 21.09
CA ALA A 100 -12.11 14.45 21.05
C ALA A 100 -12.64 14.75 19.64
N HIS A 101 -13.80 14.17 19.32
CA HIS A 101 -14.51 14.37 18.05
C HIS A 101 -13.65 14.12 16.79
N PHE A 102 -12.85 13.05 16.83
CA PHE A 102 -11.98 12.65 15.73
C PHE A 102 -12.78 12.33 14.45
N GLN A 103 -12.42 13.01 13.37
CA GLN A 103 -12.91 12.75 12.02
C GLN A 103 -11.73 12.47 11.10
N GLN A 104 -11.91 11.51 10.20
CA GLN A 104 -10.91 11.13 9.23
C GLN A 104 -11.58 10.82 7.89
N ASP A 105 -11.08 11.46 6.85
CA ASP A 105 -11.46 11.20 5.47
C ASP A 105 -10.26 10.74 4.66
N SER A 106 -10.47 9.76 3.80
CA SER A 106 -9.45 9.25 2.88
C SER A 106 -9.99 9.19 1.46
N GLY A 107 -9.13 9.51 0.51
CA GLY A 107 -9.48 9.57 -0.90
C GLY A 107 -8.49 8.84 -1.78
N PHE A 108 -8.99 8.34 -2.90
CA PHE A 108 -8.21 7.63 -3.92
C PHE A 108 -8.54 8.18 -5.30
N GLY A 109 -7.51 8.46 -6.09
CA GLY A 109 -7.66 8.97 -7.46
C GLY A 109 -6.56 8.50 -8.40
N PHE A 110 -6.87 8.50 -9.69
CA PHE A 110 -5.91 8.21 -10.76
C PHE A 110 -5.56 9.49 -11.53
N SER A 111 -4.30 9.62 -11.91
CA SER A 111 -3.80 10.71 -12.74
C SER A 111 -2.73 10.18 -13.71
N LEU A 112 -2.38 10.97 -14.74
CA LEU A 112 -1.27 10.63 -15.63
C LEU A 112 0.08 10.53 -14.90
N ASN A 113 0.21 11.23 -13.78
CA ASN A 113 1.40 11.21 -12.93
C ASN A 113 1.42 10.02 -11.97
N GLY A 114 0.35 9.20 -11.94
CA GLY A 114 0.24 8.01 -11.10
C GLY A 114 -1.01 7.97 -10.25
N ILE A 115 -0.97 7.13 -9.23
CA ILE A 115 -2.04 6.91 -8.26
C ILE A 115 -1.89 7.93 -7.14
N LYS A 116 -2.97 8.63 -6.79
CA LYS A 116 -3.02 9.62 -5.72
C LYS A 116 -3.87 9.10 -4.57
N PHE A 117 -3.33 9.17 -3.37
CA PHE A 117 -4.03 8.97 -2.11
C PHE A 117 -4.07 10.30 -1.36
N THR A 118 -5.23 10.67 -0.85
CA THR A 118 -5.41 11.83 0.03
C THR A 118 -5.88 11.36 1.39
N TYR A 119 -5.46 12.09 2.42
CA TYR A 119 -5.78 11.82 3.80
C TYR A 119 -6.05 13.16 4.48
N GLU A 120 -7.17 13.26 5.16
CA GLU A 120 -7.53 14.40 5.99
C GLU A 120 -7.98 13.89 7.34
N SER A 121 -7.47 14.48 8.42
CA SER A 121 -7.95 14.22 9.77
C SER A 121 -8.14 15.51 10.55
N MET A 122 -9.08 15.50 11.49
CA MET A 122 -9.31 16.60 12.40
C MET A 122 -9.82 16.09 13.76
N GLY A 123 -9.48 16.79 14.83
CA GLY A 123 -9.94 16.50 16.18
C GLY A 123 -9.42 17.52 17.19
N PHE A 124 -10.05 17.59 18.36
CA PHE A 124 -9.65 18.50 19.43
C PHE A 124 -8.61 17.84 20.33
N ASP A 125 -7.40 18.39 20.41
CA ASP A 125 -6.33 17.89 21.30
C ASP A 125 -6.64 18.25 22.75
N LEU A 126 -7.00 17.26 23.57
CA LEU A 126 -7.27 17.46 24.98
C LEU A 126 -6.01 17.87 25.76
N GLY A 127 -4.81 17.60 25.23
CA GLY A 127 -3.54 18.03 25.80
C GLY A 127 -3.29 19.53 25.69
N LEU A 128 -3.98 20.22 24.77
CA LEU A 128 -3.93 21.68 24.62
C LEU A 128 -4.97 22.41 25.50
N LEU A 129 -5.82 21.66 26.20
CA LEU A 129 -6.87 22.18 27.08
C LEU A 129 -6.48 22.09 28.56
N ASP A 130 -6.95 23.06 29.33
CA ASP A 130 -6.94 23.02 30.79
C ASP A 130 -7.81 21.87 31.30
N GLU A 131 -7.46 21.27 32.45
CA GLU A 131 -8.13 20.06 32.97
C GLU A 131 -9.64 20.26 33.18
N GLU A 132 -10.05 21.47 33.53
CA GLU A 132 -11.45 21.85 33.78
C GLU A 132 -12.31 21.82 32.51
N ASP A 133 -11.71 22.04 31.35
CA ASP A 133 -12.42 22.17 30.07
C ASP A 133 -12.48 20.86 29.28
N ARG A 134 -11.63 19.87 29.61
CA ARG A 134 -11.51 18.60 28.87
C ARG A 134 -12.79 17.78 28.85
N GLU A 135 -13.48 17.67 29.99
CA GLU A 135 -14.72 16.88 30.10
C GLU A 135 -15.84 17.49 29.23
N ASN A 136 -15.92 18.82 29.22
CA ASN A 136 -16.91 19.54 28.42
C ASN A 136 -16.68 19.37 26.91
N ILE A 137 -15.43 19.48 26.46
CA ILE A 137 -15.05 19.34 25.04
C ILE A 137 -15.09 17.89 24.56
N THR A 138 -14.97 16.92 25.48
CA THR A 138 -15.14 15.50 25.16
C THR A 138 -16.60 15.17 24.84
N GLU A 139 -17.54 15.77 25.57
CA GLU A 139 -18.98 15.54 25.40
C GLU A 139 -19.57 16.40 24.27
N ASN A 140 -19.11 17.66 24.10
CA ASN A 140 -19.64 18.60 23.12
C ASN A 140 -18.51 19.30 22.36
N PRO A 141 -18.52 19.30 21.01
CA PRO A 141 -17.53 20.02 20.23
C PRO A 141 -17.78 21.53 20.34
N PRO A 142 -16.77 22.33 20.66
CA PRO A 142 -16.89 23.79 20.75
C PRO A 142 -17.12 24.41 19.36
N LEU A 143 -17.81 25.54 19.32
CA LEU A 143 -17.97 26.35 18.11
C LEU A 143 -16.82 27.36 17.96
N GLU A 144 -16.60 27.84 16.73
CA GLU A 144 -15.58 28.85 16.44
C GLU A 144 -15.80 30.10 17.31
N GLY A 145 -14.79 30.44 18.13
CA GLY A 145 -14.84 31.55 19.08
C GLY A 145 -15.24 31.16 20.52
N GLU A 146 -15.60 29.91 20.77
CA GLU A 146 -15.81 29.38 22.13
C GLU A 146 -14.49 28.90 22.76
N PRO A 147 -14.37 28.94 24.11
CA PRO A 147 -13.22 28.38 24.81
C PRO A 147 -12.98 26.91 24.41
N GLY A 148 -11.73 26.58 24.10
CA GLY A 148 -11.32 25.24 23.69
C GLY A 148 -11.44 24.96 22.19
N TYR A 149 -12.02 25.86 21.37
CA TYR A 149 -12.01 25.69 19.91
C TYR A 149 -10.59 25.66 19.31
N GLU A 150 -9.67 26.42 19.91
CA GLU A 150 -8.27 26.50 19.48
C GLU A 150 -7.49 25.20 19.66
N SER A 151 -8.05 24.19 20.34
CA SER A 151 -7.43 22.86 20.42
C SER A 151 -7.72 22.01 19.19
N LEU A 152 -8.51 22.50 18.22
CA LEU A 152 -8.74 21.81 16.96
C LEU A 152 -7.45 21.70 16.17
N ILE A 153 -6.97 20.47 16.02
CA ILE A 153 -5.84 20.13 15.17
C ILE A 153 -6.37 19.38 13.94
N GLY A 154 -5.80 19.69 12.78
CA GLY A 154 -6.08 18.97 11.55
C GLY A 154 -4.82 18.68 10.76
N PHE A 155 -4.79 17.53 10.10
CA PHE A 155 -3.71 17.11 9.22
C PHE A 155 -4.26 16.83 7.83
N ASP A 156 -3.68 17.47 6.82
CA ASP A 156 -3.92 17.19 5.40
C ASP A 156 -2.64 16.60 4.79
N GLY A 157 -2.80 15.42 4.19
CA GLY A 157 -1.73 14.63 3.59
C GLY A 157 -2.08 14.19 2.17
N GLN A 158 -1.10 14.30 1.27
CA GLN A 158 -1.21 13.78 -0.09
C GLN A 158 -0.01 12.88 -0.43
N LEU A 159 -0.30 11.66 -0.85
CA LEU A 159 0.68 10.71 -1.37
C LEU A 159 0.42 10.45 -2.86
N THR A 160 1.42 10.65 -3.71
CA THR A 160 1.34 10.33 -5.14
C THR A 160 2.38 9.28 -5.51
N ILE A 161 1.92 8.14 -6.02
CA ILE A 161 2.74 7.00 -6.46
C ILE A 161 2.78 6.99 -7.99
N GLY A 162 3.89 7.46 -8.54
CA GLY A 162 4.11 7.55 -9.99
C GLY A 162 4.85 6.36 -10.60
N PRO A 163 4.90 6.28 -11.95
CA PRO A 163 5.67 5.28 -12.66
C PRO A 163 7.17 5.46 -12.39
N GLY A 164 7.73 4.58 -11.57
CA GLY A 164 9.16 4.56 -11.26
C GLY A 164 9.98 3.73 -12.26
N SER A 165 11.32 3.79 -12.15
CA SER A 165 12.26 3.00 -12.97
C SER A 165 11.87 1.51 -13.06
N LEU A 166 11.33 0.94 -11.98
CA LEU A 166 10.88 -0.44 -11.91
C LEU A 166 9.86 -0.82 -13.01
N ILE A 167 8.85 0.03 -13.28
CA ILE A 167 7.86 -0.28 -14.31
C ILE A 167 8.48 -0.22 -15.71
N THR A 168 9.39 0.74 -15.94
CA THR A 168 10.13 0.85 -17.19
C THR A 168 10.96 -0.39 -17.45
N TRP A 169 11.74 -0.85 -16.46
CA TRP A 169 12.51 -2.09 -16.58
C TRP A 169 11.63 -3.31 -16.79
N TRP A 170 10.47 -3.40 -16.11
CA TRP A 170 9.55 -4.53 -16.28
C TRP A 170 8.95 -4.59 -17.69
N LEU A 171 8.65 -3.44 -18.28
CA LEU A 171 8.14 -3.34 -19.65
C LEU A 171 9.20 -3.67 -20.71
N LEU A 172 10.48 -3.39 -20.45
CA LEU A 172 11.59 -3.76 -21.35
C LEU A 172 11.76 -5.28 -21.50
N ILE A 173 11.22 -6.07 -20.57
CA ILE A 173 11.24 -7.54 -20.62
C ILE A 173 10.19 -8.06 -21.63
N LEU A 174 9.11 -7.31 -21.87
CA LEU A 174 8.00 -7.76 -22.70
C LEU A 174 8.41 -8.08 -24.16
N PRO A 175 9.20 -7.26 -24.87
CA PRO A 175 9.70 -7.62 -26.20
C PRO A 175 10.48 -8.94 -26.21
N LEU A 176 11.30 -9.20 -25.18
CA LEU A 176 12.06 -10.46 -25.08
C LEU A 176 11.13 -11.66 -24.89
N LEU A 177 10.05 -11.51 -24.11
CA LEU A 177 9.03 -12.55 -23.95
C LEU A 177 8.30 -12.82 -25.26
N ILE A 178 7.97 -11.78 -26.02
CA ILE A 178 7.33 -11.92 -27.33
C ILE A 178 8.25 -12.67 -28.30
N LEU A 179 9.54 -12.33 -28.35
CA LEU A 179 10.51 -13.06 -29.17
C LEU A 179 10.63 -14.53 -28.74
N ASN A 180 10.68 -14.79 -27.43
CA ASN A 180 10.71 -16.15 -26.90
C ASN A 180 9.45 -16.97 -27.26
N LEU A 181 8.28 -16.32 -27.32
CA LEU A 181 7.03 -16.94 -27.77
C LEU A 181 7.02 -17.28 -29.27
N ILE A 182 7.63 -16.43 -30.11
CA ILE A 182 7.60 -16.54 -31.58
C ILE A 182 8.56 -17.62 -32.12
N GLU A 183 9.57 -18.06 -31.36
CA GLU A 183 10.61 -18.97 -31.85
C GLU A 183 10.02 -20.26 -32.49
N PRO A 184 10.30 -20.49 -33.79
CA PRO A 184 9.63 -21.52 -34.59
C PRO A 184 10.00 -22.92 -34.10
N ARG A 185 9.01 -23.83 -34.11
CA ARG A 185 9.26 -25.27 -34.06
C ARG A 185 10.11 -25.61 -35.28
N GLU A 186 11.41 -25.79 -35.12
CA GLU A 186 12.20 -26.60 -36.04
C GLU A 186 11.55 -27.99 -36.05
N SER A 187 10.83 -28.27 -37.13
CA SER A 187 10.31 -29.59 -37.45
C SER A 187 11.49 -30.50 -37.75
N PHE A 188 11.98 -31.22 -36.74
CA PHE A 188 12.77 -32.42 -36.97
C PHE A 188 11.85 -33.51 -37.53
N GLU A 189 11.55 -33.42 -38.82
CA GLU A 189 11.25 -34.60 -39.63
C GLU A 189 12.60 -35.26 -39.95
N GLU A 190 12.95 -36.29 -39.19
CA GLU A 190 14.00 -37.23 -39.61
C GLU A 190 13.47 -38.05 -40.79
N VAL A 191 14.19 -37.97 -41.90
CA VAL A 191 14.06 -38.77 -43.14
C VAL A 191 14.57 -40.19 -42.92
#